data_AF-A0A447S4D5-F1
#
_entry.id   AF-A0A447S4D5-F1
#
_cell.length_a   1.000
_cell.length_b   1.000
_cell.length_c   1.000
_cell.angle_alpha   90.00
_cell.angle_beta   90.00
_cell.angle_gamma   90.00
#
_symmetry.space_group_name_H-M   'P 1'
#
loop_
_entity.id
_entity.type
_entity.pdbx_description
1 polymer ?
#
loop_
_entity_poly.entity_id
_entity_poly.type
_entity_poly.pdbx_seq_one_letter_code
_entity_poly.pdbx_strand_id
1 'polypeptide(L)'
;MNEIFPLASAAGMTVGLAVCALVIGLVLAMLFAVLESVKWRPVAWLATGIVTILRGLPEILVVLFIYFGSSQLLLTLSDGFTIPLGFTQIPVQMQIENFDVSPFLCGAIALSLLYAAYASQTLRGALKAVPQGQWESGQALGLSKAAIFFRLVMPQMWRHALPGLGNQWLVLLKDTALVSLISVNDLMLQTKSIATRTQEPFNWYIIAAAIYLVITLLSQYILKRIDQRATRFERRPGLMLDYFTRTAERTAYQPDADRGVDYRGADPVADLHHYPDPEDAGAGMDSARLYHLVYRYAAAGADLPDLLRPGTVPFAAGVSVAVASYLRAVAVRPDRSVAQQRRLHHSAVLWRHPGDPRRAMAVLQRAGDE
;
A
#
# COMPACT_ATOMS: atom_id res chain seq x y z
N MET A 1 -25.99 36.12 11.25
CA MET A 1 -24.82 35.99 10.36
C MET A 1 -23.48 36.32 11.05
N ASN A 2 -23.46 37.01 12.19
CA ASN A 2 -22.22 37.43 12.88
C ASN A 2 -21.38 36.28 13.45
N GLU A 3 -21.98 35.12 13.70
CA GLU A 3 -21.33 33.95 14.29
C GLU A 3 -20.52 33.09 13.29
N ILE A 4 -20.64 33.34 11.98
CA ILE A 4 -19.91 32.60 10.94
C ILE A 4 -18.42 32.97 10.94
N PHE A 5 -18.09 34.23 11.21
CA PHE A 5 -16.72 34.71 11.26
C PHE A 5 -15.86 34.00 12.33
N PRO A 6 -16.31 33.90 13.62
CA PRO A 6 -15.54 33.17 14.62
C PRO A 6 -15.45 31.67 14.31
N LEU A 7 -16.47 31.06 13.70
CA LEU A 7 -16.42 29.67 13.22
C LEU A 7 -15.34 29.47 12.14
N ALA A 8 -15.24 30.39 11.18
CA ALA A 8 -14.22 30.34 10.13
C ALA A 8 -12.81 30.50 10.71
N SER A 9 -12.63 31.39 11.68
CA SER A 9 -11.36 31.55 12.40
C SER A 9 -10.98 30.26 13.15
N ALA A 10 -11.93 29.66 13.87
CA ALA A 10 -11.73 28.41 14.60
C ALA A 10 -11.42 27.23 13.67
N ALA A 11 -12.06 27.16 12.51
CA ALA A 11 -11.72 26.19 11.46
C ALA A 11 -10.27 26.38 10.96
N GLY A 12 -9.82 27.62 10.81
CA GLY A 12 -8.42 27.95 10.55
C GLY A 12 -7.48 27.40 11.61
N MET A 13 -7.84 27.53 12.90
CA MET A 13 -7.03 26.98 14.00
C MET A 13 -7.01 25.45 14.01
N THR A 14 -8.14 24.80 13.71
CA THR A 14 -8.22 23.34 13.54
C THR A 14 -7.25 22.86 12.45
N VAL A 15 -7.26 23.50 11.28
CA VAL A 15 -6.37 23.13 10.17
C VAL A 15 -4.91 23.43 10.52
N GLY A 16 -4.62 24.60 11.11
CA GLY A 16 -3.27 24.97 11.53
C GLY A 16 -2.69 23.99 12.55
N LEU A 17 -3.49 23.60 13.55
CA LEU A 17 -3.12 22.58 14.53
C LEU A 17 -2.84 21.24 13.87
N ALA A 18 -3.73 20.78 12.97
CA ALA A 18 -3.54 19.52 12.26
C ALA A 18 -2.25 19.53 11.43
N VAL A 19 -1.97 20.61 10.69
CA VAL A 19 -0.75 20.74 9.87
C VAL A 19 0.50 20.70 10.74
N CYS A 20 0.53 21.45 11.85
CA CYS A 20 1.65 21.40 12.79
C CYS A 20 1.86 19.99 13.34
N ALA A 21 0.77 19.33 13.76
CA ALA A 21 0.81 17.98 14.28
C ALA A 21 1.26 16.96 13.23
N LEU A 22 0.88 17.12 11.96
CA LEU A 22 1.32 16.27 10.86
C LEU A 22 2.82 16.43 10.62
N VAL A 23 3.34 17.65 10.57
CA VAL A 23 4.77 17.89 10.30
C VAL A 23 5.63 17.29 11.41
N ILE A 24 5.33 17.62 12.67
CA ILE A 24 6.06 17.10 13.83
C ILE A 24 5.87 15.59 13.94
N GLY A 25 4.63 15.12 13.81
CA GLY A 25 4.29 13.71 13.88
C GLY A 25 4.94 12.87 12.78
N LEU A 26 5.12 13.39 11.57
CA LEU A 26 5.81 12.67 10.50
C LEU A 26 7.31 12.52 10.79
N VAL A 27 7.95 13.55 11.35
CA VAL A 27 9.34 13.46 11.82
C VAL A 27 9.45 12.41 12.93
N LEU A 28 8.58 12.47 13.92
CA LEU A 28 8.52 11.47 14.99
C LEU A 28 8.21 10.06 14.47
N ALA A 29 7.37 9.92 13.44
CA ALA A 29 7.06 8.64 12.80
C ALA A 29 8.30 8.01 12.16
N MET A 30 9.11 8.81 11.47
CA MET A 30 10.38 8.36 10.90
C MET A 30 11.35 7.93 12.00
N LEU A 31 11.43 8.70 13.10
CA LEU A 31 12.26 8.34 14.25
C LEU A 31 11.79 7.01 14.86
N PHE A 32 10.51 6.84 15.16
CA PHE A 32 9.98 5.57 15.69
C PHE A 32 10.20 4.41 14.73
N ALA A 33 9.98 4.59 13.43
CA ALA A 33 10.23 3.54 12.44
C ALA A 33 11.71 3.10 12.43
N VAL A 34 12.64 4.03 12.60
CA VAL A 34 14.08 3.73 12.73
C VAL A 34 14.38 3.03 14.04
N LEU A 35 13.90 3.55 15.18
CA LEU A 35 14.13 2.96 16.51
C LEU A 35 13.61 1.51 16.58
N GLU A 36 12.43 1.25 16.03
CA GLU A 36 11.83 -0.10 15.97
C GLU A 36 12.59 -1.05 15.02
N SER A 37 13.44 -0.52 14.13
CA SER A 37 14.25 -1.28 13.17
C SER A 37 15.71 -1.49 13.65
N VAL A 38 16.07 -0.97 14.82
CA VAL A 38 17.43 -1.13 15.39
C VAL A 38 17.69 -2.59 15.74
N LYS A 39 18.91 -3.07 15.43
CA LYS A 39 19.33 -4.47 15.72
C LYS A 39 19.33 -4.79 17.23
N TRP A 40 19.57 -3.79 18.06
CA TRP A 40 19.59 -3.93 19.51
C TRP A 40 18.17 -4.13 20.05
N ARG A 41 17.84 -5.40 20.32
CA ARG A 41 16.50 -5.85 20.68
C ARG A 41 15.85 -5.10 21.86
N PRO A 42 16.56 -4.71 22.93
CA PRO A 42 15.95 -3.96 24.02
C PRO A 42 15.37 -2.61 23.57
N VAL A 43 16.11 -1.85 22.76
CA VAL A 43 15.64 -0.56 22.24
C VAL A 43 14.47 -0.74 21.27
N ALA A 44 14.56 -1.71 20.36
CA ALA A 44 13.48 -1.99 19.43
C ALA A 44 12.20 -2.42 20.17
N TRP A 45 12.34 -3.21 21.24
CA TRP A 45 11.20 -3.66 22.06
C TRP A 45 10.59 -2.52 22.85
N LEU A 46 11.40 -1.65 23.47
CA LEU A 46 10.91 -0.47 24.18
C LEU A 46 10.18 0.50 23.25
N ALA A 47 10.76 0.80 22.08
CA ALA A 47 10.12 1.64 21.06
C ALA A 47 8.79 1.03 20.57
N THR A 48 8.78 -0.27 20.28
CA THR A 48 7.57 -0.99 19.88
C THR A 48 6.52 -0.97 20.99
N GLY A 49 6.93 -1.11 22.25
CA GLY A 49 6.07 -1.03 23.43
C GLY A 49 5.39 0.33 23.55
N ILE A 50 6.16 1.43 23.46
CA ILE A 50 5.63 2.79 23.49
C ILE A 50 4.62 3.01 22.35
N VAL A 51 4.97 2.65 21.13
CA VAL A 51 4.08 2.78 19.95
C VAL A 51 2.81 1.94 20.12
N THR A 52 2.92 0.73 20.67
CA THR A 52 1.78 -0.15 20.91
C THR A 52 0.85 0.41 21.97
N ILE A 53 1.39 0.97 23.06
CA ILE A 53 0.60 1.61 24.11
C ILE A 53 -0.14 2.82 23.54
N LEU A 54 0.55 3.71 22.82
CA LEU A 54 -0.07 4.90 22.24
C LEU A 54 -1.22 4.58 21.28
N ARG A 55 -1.11 3.49 20.51
CA ARG A 55 -2.18 3.01 19.61
C ARG A 55 -3.26 2.20 20.31
N GLY A 56 -2.97 1.66 21.49
CA GLY A 56 -3.91 0.87 22.29
C GLY A 56 -4.78 1.71 23.20
N LEU A 57 -4.35 2.93 23.53
CA LEU A 57 -5.10 3.86 24.36
C LEU A 57 -6.11 4.66 23.54
N PRO A 58 -7.29 4.97 24.11
CA PRO A 58 -8.17 6.00 23.56
C PRO A 58 -7.41 7.32 23.39
N GLU A 59 -7.51 7.93 22.21
CA GLU A 59 -6.76 9.14 21.84
C GLU A 59 -7.06 10.32 22.77
N ILE A 60 -8.31 10.45 23.19
CA ILE A 60 -8.75 11.42 24.20
C ILE A 60 -7.93 11.31 25.48
N LEU A 61 -7.64 10.10 25.96
CA LEU A 61 -6.84 9.90 27.16
C LEU A 61 -5.40 10.35 26.96
N VAL A 62 -4.82 10.14 25.78
CA VAL A 62 -3.46 10.58 25.48
C VAL A 62 -3.38 12.11 25.46
N VAL A 63 -4.36 12.79 24.85
CA VAL A 63 -4.45 14.26 24.85
C VAL A 63 -4.57 14.81 26.27
N LEU A 64 -5.49 14.27 27.07
CA LEU A 64 -5.67 14.69 28.47
C LEU A 64 -4.44 14.38 29.33
N PHE A 65 -3.83 13.22 29.14
CA PHE A 65 -2.63 12.81 29.87
C PHE A 65 -1.46 13.74 29.58
N ILE A 66 -1.26 14.15 28.33
CA ILE A 66 -0.20 15.11 27.98
C ILE A 66 -0.51 16.49 28.57
N TYR A 67 -1.75 16.97 28.46
CA TYR A 67 -2.11 18.28 28.99
C TYR A 67 -1.99 18.35 30.52
N PHE A 68 -2.67 17.47 31.26
CA PHE A 68 -2.63 17.49 32.73
C PHE A 68 -1.31 16.94 33.29
N GLY A 69 -0.74 15.92 32.64
CA GLY A 69 0.52 15.31 33.06
C GLY A 69 1.73 16.21 32.85
N SER A 70 1.75 17.05 31.80
CA SER A 70 2.82 18.04 31.63
C SER A 70 2.78 19.11 32.71
N SER A 71 1.60 19.64 33.06
CA SER A 71 1.46 20.58 34.19
C SER A 71 1.93 19.96 35.50
N GLN A 72 1.51 18.72 35.79
CA GLN A 72 1.95 18.02 36.99
C GLN A 72 3.47 17.77 36.99
N LEU A 73 4.03 17.34 35.86
CA LEU A 73 5.46 17.09 35.72
C LEU A 73 6.27 18.36 35.97
N LEU A 74 5.87 19.49 35.38
CA LEU A 74 6.55 20.77 35.59
C LEU A 74 6.51 21.20 37.06
N LEU A 75 5.36 21.06 37.73
CA LEU A 75 5.25 21.32 39.17
C LEU A 75 6.20 20.43 39.97
N THR A 76 6.22 19.12 39.73
CA THR A 76 7.13 18.21 40.45
C THR A 76 8.61 18.50 40.19
N LEU A 77 8.97 18.96 38.99
CA LEU A 77 10.34 19.34 38.66
C LEU A 77 10.74 20.67 39.32
N SER A 78 9.79 21.56 39.55
CA SER A 78 10.00 22.83 40.24
C SER A 78 10.11 22.68 41.75
N ASP A 79 9.20 21.90 42.34
CA ASP A 79 9.27 21.55 43.76
C ASP A 79 10.55 20.75 44.06
N GLY A 80 11.09 20.10 43.03
CA GLY A 80 12.29 19.30 43.08
C GLY A 80 12.01 17.91 43.64
N PHE A 81 12.68 16.92 43.09
CA PHE A 81 12.61 15.56 43.62
C PHE A 81 14.02 14.99 43.79
N THR A 82 14.19 14.14 44.80
CA THR A 82 15.46 13.46 45.05
C THR A 82 15.41 12.08 44.41
N ILE A 83 16.43 11.73 43.61
CA ILE A 83 16.60 10.38 43.08
C ILE A 83 17.49 9.61 44.06
N PRO A 84 16.95 8.64 44.83
CA PRO A 84 17.75 7.80 45.71
C PRO A 84 18.46 6.73 44.88
N LEU A 85 19.75 6.91 44.59
CA LEU A 85 20.57 5.91 43.87
C LEU A 85 21.26 4.92 44.82
N GLY A 86 20.71 4.72 46.03
CA GLY A 86 21.27 3.85 47.07
C GLY A 86 22.54 4.39 47.74
N PHE A 87 23.50 4.88 46.96
CA PHE A 87 24.81 5.37 47.43
C PHE A 87 24.94 6.90 47.44
N THR A 88 24.08 7.61 46.70
CA THR A 88 23.99 9.08 46.69
C THR A 88 22.55 9.50 46.38
N GLN A 89 22.13 10.66 46.90
CA GLN A 89 20.86 11.29 46.55
C GLN A 89 21.16 12.47 45.63
N ILE A 90 20.64 12.45 44.41
CA ILE A 90 20.76 13.57 43.47
C ILE A 90 19.48 14.38 43.55
N PRO A 91 19.51 15.62 44.10
CA PRO A 91 18.37 16.53 44.01
C PRO A 91 18.26 17.05 42.57
N VAL A 92 17.14 16.75 41.91
CA VAL A 92 16.79 17.30 40.61
C VAL A 92 15.72 18.36 40.84
N GLN A 93 16.14 19.61 40.78
CA GLN A 93 15.26 20.77 40.86
C GLN A 93 15.56 21.70 39.69
N MET A 94 14.53 22.11 38.97
CA MET A 94 14.63 23.14 37.94
C MET A 94 13.84 24.36 38.40
N GLN A 95 14.47 25.53 38.46
CA GLN A 95 13.77 26.78 38.72
C GLN A 95 12.93 27.15 37.49
N ILE A 96 11.63 26.86 37.55
CA ILE A 96 10.66 27.18 36.50
C ILE A 96 9.76 28.27 37.07
N GLU A 97 9.97 29.51 36.65
CA GLU A 97 9.23 30.67 37.19
C GLU A 97 7.82 30.84 36.60
N ASN A 98 7.50 30.17 35.48
CA ASN A 98 6.19 30.26 34.82
C ASN A 98 5.68 28.88 34.36
N PHE A 99 4.54 28.43 34.89
CA PHE A 99 3.87 27.17 34.53
C PHE A 99 2.75 27.33 33.49
N ASP A 100 2.87 28.29 32.56
CA ASP A 100 1.85 28.46 31.54
C ASP A 100 2.00 27.41 30.43
N VAL A 101 1.30 26.29 30.61
CA VAL A 101 1.22 25.21 29.65
C VAL A 101 0.19 25.59 28.58
N SER A 102 0.67 26.05 27.43
CA SER A 102 -0.20 26.40 26.30
C SER A 102 -1.04 25.18 25.85
N PRO A 103 -2.38 25.26 25.88
CA PRO A 103 -3.25 24.18 25.42
C PRO A 103 -3.00 23.79 23.96
N PHE A 104 -2.68 24.78 23.12
CA PHE A 104 -2.37 24.56 21.70
C PHE A 104 -1.11 23.71 21.55
N LEU A 105 -0.06 24.02 22.31
CA LEU A 105 1.20 23.27 22.25
C LEU A 105 1.02 21.84 22.76
N CYS A 106 0.30 21.65 23.87
CA CYS A 106 -0.02 20.32 24.38
C CYS A 106 -0.86 19.50 23.40
N GLY A 107 -1.88 20.12 22.80
CA GLY A 107 -2.66 19.52 21.73
C GLY A 107 -1.80 19.12 20.53
N ALA A 108 -0.91 20.00 20.08
CA ALA A 108 -0.01 19.74 18.96
C ALA A 108 0.93 18.56 19.28
N ILE A 109 1.55 18.53 20.47
CA ILE A 109 2.42 17.43 20.91
C ILE A 109 1.66 16.12 20.99
N ALA A 110 0.48 16.13 21.61
CA ALA A 110 -0.33 14.92 21.77
C ALA A 110 -0.77 14.33 20.44
N LEU A 111 -1.32 15.16 19.56
CA LEU A 111 -1.74 14.75 18.23
C LEU A 111 -0.55 14.31 17.37
N SER A 112 0.62 14.97 17.49
CA SER A 112 1.84 14.55 16.80
C SER A 112 2.29 13.16 17.23
N LEU A 113 2.23 12.87 18.54
CA LEU A 113 2.65 11.59 19.10
C LEU A 113 1.71 10.46 18.69
N LEU A 114 0.40 10.71 18.73
CA LEU A 114 -0.63 9.79 18.23
C LEU A 114 -0.44 9.50 16.74
N TYR A 115 -0.34 10.56 15.92
CA TYR A 115 -0.09 10.42 14.48
C TYR A 115 1.20 9.64 14.22
N ALA A 116 2.29 9.96 14.94
CA ALA A 116 3.57 9.29 14.79
C ALA A 116 3.50 7.79 15.06
N ALA A 117 2.72 7.37 16.05
CA ALA A 117 2.55 5.97 16.40
C ALA A 117 1.87 5.18 15.27
N TYR A 118 0.83 5.72 14.63
CA TYR A 118 0.17 5.07 13.49
C TYR A 118 0.96 5.21 12.16
N ALA A 119 1.56 6.37 11.94
CA ALA A 119 2.34 6.65 10.74
C ALA A 119 3.64 5.83 10.69
N SER A 120 4.31 5.57 11.82
CA SER A 120 5.51 4.73 11.86
C SER A 120 5.23 3.31 11.37
N GLN A 121 4.06 2.77 11.71
CA GLN A 121 3.61 1.43 11.29
C GLN A 121 3.26 1.41 9.80
N THR A 122 2.65 2.49 9.31
CA THR A 122 2.41 2.68 7.88
C THR A 122 3.72 2.71 7.10
N LEU A 123 4.72 3.46 7.59
CA LEU A 123 6.06 3.52 7.00
C LEU A 123 6.76 2.15 7.02
N ARG A 124 6.68 1.43 8.13
CA ARG A 124 7.24 0.07 8.26
C ARG A 124 6.55 -0.93 7.33
N GLY A 125 5.21 -0.86 7.22
CA GLY A 125 4.44 -1.67 6.29
C GLY A 125 4.82 -1.39 4.84
N ALA A 126 4.96 -0.10 4.49
CA ALA A 126 5.42 0.32 3.18
C ALA A 126 6.85 -0.12 2.86
N LEU A 127 7.74 -0.14 3.85
CA LEU A 127 9.10 -0.64 3.68
C LEU A 127 9.13 -2.14 3.38
N LYS A 128 8.28 -2.92 4.08
CA LYS A 128 8.12 -4.36 3.84
C LYS A 128 7.48 -4.69 2.48
N ALA A 129 6.72 -3.76 1.91
CA ALA A 129 6.10 -3.94 0.60
C ALA A 129 7.11 -3.86 -0.56
N VAL A 130 8.30 -3.27 -0.35
CA VAL A 130 9.34 -3.20 -1.38
C VAL A 130 9.96 -4.59 -1.58
N PRO A 131 10.01 -5.13 -2.81
CA PRO A 131 10.54 -6.47 -3.08
C PRO A 131 12.00 -6.64 -2.61
N GLN A 132 12.30 -7.76 -1.96
CA GLN A 132 13.65 -8.07 -1.48
C GLN A 132 14.69 -8.10 -2.61
N GLY A 133 14.30 -8.51 -3.82
CA GLY A 133 15.18 -8.52 -4.99
C GLY A 133 15.80 -7.16 -5.33
N GLN A 134 15.17 -6.03 -4.94
CA GLN A 134 15.77 -4.69 -5.09
C GLN A 134 17.02 -4.51 -4.22
N TRP A 135 17.00 -5.07 -3.01
CA TRP A 135 18.14 -5.06 -2.11
C TRP A 135 19.27 -5.99 -2.58
N GLU A 136 18.92 -7.16 -3.10
CA GLU A 136 19.86 -8.16 -3.61
C GLU A 136 20.54 -7.68 -4.90
N SER A 137 19.77 -7.11 -5.82
CA SER A 137 20.29 -6.55 -7.08
C SER A 137 21.27 -5.40 -6.83
N GLY A 138 20.95 -4.50 -5.89
CA GLY A 138 21.85 -3.40 -5.53
C GLY A 138 23.17 -3.90 -4.90
N GLN A 139 23.10 -4.96 -4.09
CA GLN A 139 24.28 -5.59 -3.51
C GLN A 139 25.14 -6.30 -4.56
N ALA A 140 24.52 -6.96 -5.54
CA ALA A 140 25.23 -7.59 -6.66
C ALA A 140 25.99 -6.57 -7.53
N LEU A 141 25.49 -5.34 -7.61
CA LEU A 141 26.16 -4.21 -8.27
C LEU A 141 27.21 -3.51 -7.39
N GLY A 142 27.50 -4.02 -6.19
CA GLY A 142 28.49 -3.46 -5.27
C GLY A 142 28.07 -2.17 -4.56
N LEU A 143 26.78 -1.82 -4.57
CA LEU A 143 26.29 -0.61 -3.89
C LEU A 143 26.27 -0.80 -2.36
N SER A 144 26.61 0.26 -1.63
CA SER A 144 26.51 0.27 -0.16
C SER A 144 25.03 0.22 0.28
N LYS A 145 24.76 -0.35 1.46
CA LYS A 145 23.38 -0.45 2.00
C LYS A 145 22.67 0.90 2.08
N ALA A 146 23.40 1.96 2.40
CA ALA A 146 22.87 3.32 2.42
C ALA A 146 22.52 3.81 1.01
N ALA A 147 23.37 3.56 0.01
CA ALA A 147 23.07 3.91 -1.37
C ALA A 147 21.84 3.16 -1.90
N ILE A 148 21.75 1.86 -1.62
CA ILE A 148 20.58 1.04 -1.97
C ILE A 148 19.32 1.61 -1.32
N PHE A 149 19.38 1.92 -0.03
CA PHE A 149 18.25 2.47 0.70
C PHE A 149 17.80 3.82 0.13
N PHE A 150 18.66 4.83 0.09
CA PHE A 150 18.25 6.19 -0.29
C PHE A 150 17.94 6.33 -1.78
N ARG A 151 18.62 5.60 -2.66
CA ARG A 151 18.44 5.75 -4.12
C ARG A 151 17.40 4.80 -4.72
N LEU A 152 17.23 3.60 -4.17
CA LEU A 152 16.31 2.60 -4.73
C LEU A 152 15.09 2.37 -3.84
N VAL A 153 15.29 2.04 -2.57
CA VAL A 153 14.23 1.52 -1.69
C VAL A 153 13.33 2.63 -1.13
N MET A 154 13.92 3.69 -0.59
CA MET A 154 13.20 4.79 0.05
C MET A 154 12.22 5.50 -0.92
N PRO A 155 12.57 5.80 -2.19
CA PRO A 155 11.63 6.38 -3.13
C PRO A 155 10.42 5.47 -3.43
N GLN A 156 10.63 4.14 -3.49
CA GLN A 156 9.56 3.16 -3.71
C GLN A 156 8.68 3.01 -2.46
N MET A 157 9.31 2.89 -1.29
CA MET A 157 8.64 2.86 0.00
C MET A 157 7.71 4.07 0.19
N TRP A 158 8.17 5.29 -0.17
CA TRP A 158 7.36 6.49 0.00
C TRP A 158 6.07 6.46 -0.82
N ARG A 159 6.12 5.88 -2.03
CA ARG A 159 4.93 5.69 -2.88
C ARG A 159 3.94 4.70 -2.25
N HIS A 160 4.43 3.63 -1.63
CA HIS A 160 3.58 2.70 -0.89
C HIS A 160 3.00 3.30 0.40
N ALA A 161 3.75 4.19 1.08
CA ALA A 161 3.32 4.82 2.32
C ALA A 161 2.27 5.92 2.11
N LEU A 162 2.36 6.66 0.99
CA LEU A 162 1.54 7.83 0.67
C LEU A 162 0.02 7.63 0.87
N PRO A 163 -0.61 6.56 0.33
CA PRO A 163 -2.04 6.31 0.54
C PRO A 163 -2.39 6.10 2.01
N GLY A 164 -1.56 5.37 2.76
CA GLY A 164 -1.76 5.12 4.19
C GLY A 164 -1.58 6.39 5.03
N LEU A 165 -0.53 7.17 4.76
CA LEU A 165 -0.28 8.45 5.43
C LEU A 165 -1.39 9.46 5.12
N GLY A 166 -1.91 9.47 3.90
CA GLY A 166 -3.08 10.26 3.54
C GLY A 166 -4.33 9.89 4.33
N ASN A 167 -4.55 8.59 4.59
CA ASN A 167 -5.64 8.18 5.47
C ASN A 167 -5.42 8.64 6.91
N GLN A 168 -4.19 8.53 7.43
CA GLN A 168 -3.86 9.00 8.78
C GLN A 168 -4.02 10.52 8.93
N TRP A 169 -3.77 11.30 7.88
CA TRP A 169 -4.07 12.73 7.86
C TRP A 169 -5.57 13.03 8.07
N LEU A 170 -6.45 12.26 7.44
CA LEU A 170 -7.90 12.46 7.56
C LEU A 170 -8.43 12.07 8.95
N VAL A 171 -7.76 11.12 9.60
CA VAL A 171 -8.03 10.75 11.00
C VAL A 171 -7.57 11.88 11.92
N LEU A 172 -6.32 12.33 11.78
CA LEU A 172 -5.76 13.45 12.54
C LEU A 172 -6.63 14.72 12.48
N LEU A 173 -7.16 15.07 11.30
CA LEU A 173 -8.06 16.22 11.12
C LEU A 173 -9.37 16.11 11.89
N LYS A 174 -9.82 14.90 12.22
CA LYS A 174 -11.02 14.68 13.04
C LYS A 174 -10.63 14.67 14.51
N ASP A 175 -9.48 14.09 14.85
CA ASP A 175 -9.00 13.99 16.22
C ASP A 175 -8.62 15.35 16.82
N THR A 176 -8.39 16.37 15.99
CA THR A 176 -8.29 17.76 16.46
C THR A 176 -9.54 18.21 17.25
N ALA A 177 -10.71 17.61 17.02
CA ALA A 177 -11.90 17.88 17.84
C ALA A 177 -11.68 17.55 19.32
N LEU A 178 -10.80 16.59 19.64
CA LEU A 178 -10.49 16.17 21.01
C LEU A 178 -9.79 17.28 21.79
N VAL A 179 -9.03 18.18 21.12
CA VAL A 179 -8.32 19.27 21.82
C VAL A 179 -9.24 20.35 22.35
N SER A 180 -10.51 20.37 21.92
CA SER A 180 -11.57 21.18 22.51
C SER A 180 -11.73 20.94 24.02
N LEU A 181 -11.41 19.73 24.48
CA LEU A 181 -11.53 19.30 25.88
C LEU A 181 -10.47 19.93 26.79
N ILE A 182 -9.32 20.29 26.22
CA ILE A 182 -8.25 21.01 26.92
C ILE A 182 -8.35 22.52 26.65
N SER A 183 -9.51 23.01 26.21
CA SER A 183 -9.80 24.42 25.98
C SER A 183 -9.04 25.08 24.83
N VAL A 184 -8.58 24.31 23.84
CA VAL A 184 -8.13 24.90 22.57
C VAL A 184 -9.33 25.45 21.82
N ASN A 185 -9.27 26.71 21.38
CA ASN A 185 -10.33 27.34 20.57
C ASN A 185 -10.31 26.82 19.13
N ASP A 186 -10.65 25.54 18.98
CA ASP A 186 -10.85 24.85 17.71
C ASP A 186 -12.30 24.97 17.25
N LEU A 187 -12.59 24.44 16.05
CA LEU A 187 -13.94 24.43 15.48
C LEU A 187 -14.98 23.83 16.44
N MET A 188 -14.65 22.75 17.17
CA MET A 188 -15.61 22.13 18.09
C MET A 188 -15.86 22.96 19.34
N LEU A 189 -14.82 23.54 19.97
CA LEU A 189 -15.01 24.40 21.13
C LEU A 189 -15.82 25.64 20.77
N GLN A 190 -15.51 26.25 19.61
CA GLN A 190 -16.24 27.43 19.14
C GLN A 190 -17.71 27.10 18.86
N THR A 191 -17.97 25.96 18.20
CA THR A 191 -19.33 25.46 17.96
C THR A 191 -20.10 25.27 19.26
N LYS A 192 -19.48 24.60 20.26
CA LYS A 192 -20.08 24.40 21.59
C LYS A 192 -20.40 25.74 22.27
N SER A 193 -19.52 26.73 22.14
CA SER A 193 -19.71 28.06 22.73
C SER A 193 -20.91 28.78 22.12
N ILE A 194 -21.04 28.78 20.79
CA ILE A 194 -22.14 29.44 20.08
C ILE A 194 -23.46 28.70 20.31
N ALA A 195 -23.45 27.37 20.25
CA ALA A 195 -24.61 26.53 20.56
C ALA A 195 -25.18 26.81 21.95
N THR A 196 -24.30 26.98 22.95
CA THR A 196 -24.71 27.27 24.32
C THR A 196 -25.31 28.68 24.46
N ARG A 197 -24.76 29.68 23.75
CA ARG A 197 -25.29 31.06 23.81
C ARG A 197 -26.61 31.23 23.06
N THR A 198 -26.75 30.57 21.92
CA THR A 198 -27.93 30.65 21.05
C THR A 198 -29.03 29.66 21.46
N GLN A 199 -28.72 28.67 22.29
CA GLN A 199 -29.62 27.58 22.69
C GLN A 199 -30.12 26.72 21.50
N GLU A 200 -29.38 26.72 20.38
CA GLU A 200 -29.71 25.96 19.17
C GLU A 200 -28.64 24.90 18.82
N PRO A 201 -28.38 23.90 19.68
CA PRO A 201 -27.28 22.96 19.48
C PRO A 201 -27.34 22.21 18.15
N PHE A 202 -28.52 21.76 17.73
CA PHE A 202 -28.71 21.01 16.48
C PHE A 202 -28.23 21.80 15.25
N ASN A 203 -28.63 23.08 15.14
CA ASN A 203 -28.28 23.94 14.01
C ASN A 203 -26.76 24.14 13.92
N TRP A 204 -26.11 24.46 15.05
CA TRP A 204 -24.68 24.77 15.07
C TRP A 204 -23.80 23.53 14.85
N TYR A 205 -24.17 22.36 15.38
CA TYR A 205 -23.43 21.13 15.12
C TYR A 205 -23.58 20.64 13.67
N ILE A 206 -24.72 20.87 13.00
CA ILE A 206 -24.85 20.60 11.56
C ILE A 206 -23.92 21.51 10.74
N ILE A 207 -23.85 22.80 11.08
CA ILE A 207 -22.94 23.73 10.40
C ILE A 207 -21.48 23.28 10.61
N ALA A 208 -21.10 22.92 11.84
CA ALA A 208 -19.76 22.41 12.12
C ALA A 208 -19.45 21.11 11.35
N ALA A 209 -20.40 20.18 11.28
CA ALA A 209 -20.27 18.95 10.50
C ALA A 209 -20.08 19.25 9.01
N ALA A 210 -20.81 20.22 8.46
CA ALA A 210 -20.63 20.68 7.08
C ALA A 210 -19.24 21.27 6.84
N ILE A 211 -18.71 22.07 7.78
CA ILE A 211 -17.35 22.62 7.70
C ILE A 211 -16.31 21.50 7.72
N TYR A 212 -16.40 20.56 8.67
CA TYR A 212 -15.52 19.39 8.71
C TYR A 212 -15.59 18.56 7.43
N LEU A 213 -16.78 18.38 6.86
CA LEU A 213 -16.98 17.66 5.61
C LEU A 213 -16.28 18.39 4.45
N VAL A 214 -16.43 19.70 4.32
CA VAL A 214 -15.75 20.50 3.29
C VAL A 214 -14.23 20.38 3.41
N ILE A 215 -13.68 20.52 4.63
CA ILE A 215 -12.24 20.36 4.89
C ILE A 215 -11.77 18.95 4.51
N THR A 216 -12.55 17.93 4.87
CA THR A 216 -12.25 16.52 4.59
C THR A 216 -12.26 16.25 3.08
N LEU A 217 -13.29 16.70 2.35
CA LEU A 217 -13.41 16.52 0.90
C LEU A 217 -12.29 17.26 0.14
N LEU A 218 -11.96 18.47 0.57
CA LEU A 218 -10.84 19.23 0.02
C LEU A 218 -9.51 18.48 0.24
N SER A 219 -9.29 17.98 1.46
CA SER A 219 -8.10 17.18 1.80
C SER A 219 -8.01 15.90 0.96
N GLN A 220 -9.11 15.16 0.81
CA GLN A 220 -9.16 13.96 -0.03
C GLN A 220 -8.87 14.28 -1.50
N TYR A 221 -9.41 15.38 -2.03
CA TYR A 221 -9.11 15.82 -3.38
C TYR A 221 -7.63 16.13 -3.57
N ILE A 222 -7.01 16.86 -2.64
CA ILE A 222 -5.57 17.18 -2.66
C ILE A 222 -4.74 15.88 -2.58
N LEU A 223 -5.06 14.99 -1.64
CA LEU A 223 -4.38 13.71 -1.47
C LEU A 223 -4.47 12.84 -2.73
N LYS A 224 -5.64 12.76 -3.37
CA LYS A 224 -5.84 12.03 -4.62
C LYS A 224 -4.96 12.58 -5.74
N ARG A 225 -4.82 13.92 -5.84
CA ARG A 225 -3.92 14.56 -6.81
C ARG A 225 -2.45 14.23 -6.54
N ILE A 226 -2.04 14.20 -5.26
CA ILE A 226 -0.67 13.84 -4.86
C ILE A 226 -0.40 12.36 -5.19
N ASP A 227 -1.31 11.45 -4.83
CA ASP A 227 -1.19 10.01 -5.11
C ASP A 227 -1.10 9.71 -6.61
N GLN A 228 -1.95 10.34 -7.43
CA GLN A 228 -1.91 10.18 -8.89
C GLN A 228 -0.58 10.63 -9.51
N ARG A 229 0.06 11.66 -8.94
CA ARG A 229 1.38 12.11 -9.40
C ARG A 229 2.48 11.15 -8.97
N ALA A 230 2.40 10.62 -7.75
CA ALA A 230 3.38 9.68 -7.21
C ALA A 230 3.35 8.30 -7.91
N THR A 231 2.15 7.81 -8.27
CA THR A 231 1.93 6.46 -8.83
C THR A 231 1.85 6.40 -10.36
N ARG A 232 2.19 7.50 -11.06
CA ARG A 232 2.07 7.63 -12.52
C ARG A 232 2.78 6.52 -13.30
N PHE A 233 3.82 5.91 -12.74
CA PHE A 233 4.68 4.92 -13.40
C PHE A 233 4.27 3.45 -13.18
N GLU A 234 3.56 3.13 -12.10
CA GLU A 234 3.18 1.74 -11.76
C GLU A 234 1.84 1.33 -12.41
N ARG A 235 0.98 2.29 -12.77
CA ARG A 235 -0.33 2.03 -13.39
C ARG A 235 -0.29 1.62 -14.87
N ARG A 236 0.80 1.00 -15.33
CA ARG A 236 0.86 0.40 -16.68
C ARG A 236 0.94 -1.14 -16.62
N PRO A 237 -0.08 -1.85 -16.11
CA PRO A 237 -0.17 -3.31 -16.28
C PRO A 237 -0.24 -3.72 -17.76
N GLY A 238 -0.65 -2.80 -18.65
CA GLY A 238 -0.67 -3.03 -20.09
C GLY A 238 0.71 -3.04 -20.77
N LEU A 239 1.79 -2.54 -20.15
CA LEU A 239 3.07 -2.41 -20.85
C LEU A 239 3.87 -3.71 -20.86
N MET A 240 3.77 -4.54 -19.81
CA MET A 240 4.27 -5.92 -19.85
C MET A 240 3.46 -6.73 -20.86
N LEU A 241 2.13 -6.64 -20.83
CA LEU A 241 1.27 -7.38 -21.77
C LEU A 241 1.49 -6.93 -23.22
N ASP A 242 1.72 -5.63 -23.47
CA ASP A 242 2.11 -5.08 -24.78
C ASP A 242 3.53 -5.50 -25.18
N TYR A 243 4.48 -5.56 -24.23
CA TYR A 243 5.82 -6.07 -24.52
C TYR A 243 5.75 -7.53 -24.93
N PHE A 244 5.02 -8.36 -24.18
CA PHE A 244 4.89 -9.79 -24.47
C PHE A 244 4.06 -10.06 -25.72
N THR A 245 3.04 -9.27 -26.03
CA THR A 245 2.29 -9.40 -27.30
C THR A 245 3.11 -8.93 -28.49
N ARG A 246 3.83 -7.80 -28.42
CA ARG A 246 4.72 -7.35 -29.50
C ARG A 246 5.96 -8.23 -29.67
N THR A 247 6.45 -8.83 -28.60
CA THR A 247 7.55 -9.80 -28.68
C THR A 247 7.03 -11.13 -29.23
N ALA A 248 5.85 -11.61 -28.83
CA ALA A 248 5.22 -12.77 -29.44
C ALA A 248 4.89 -12.55 -30.93
N GLU A 249 4.57 -11.32 -31.36
CA GLU A 249 4.46 -10.96 -32.79
C GLU A 249 5.82 -10.94 -33.51
N ARG A 250 6.92 -10.59 -32.82
CA ARG A 250 8.29 -10.62 -33.38
C ARG A 250 8.95 -12.00 -33.35
N THR A 251 8.58 -12.84 -32.39
CA THR A 251 9.05 -14.23 -32.22
C THR A 251 8.02 -15.22 -32.77
N ALA A 252 6.92 -14.74 -33.37
CA ALA A 252 6.15 -15.52 -34.33
C ALA A 252 7.12 -15.85 -35.46
N TYR A 253 7.72 -17.03 -35.32
CA TYR A 253 8.53 -17.75 -36.29
C TYR A 253 8.28 -17.22 -37.70
N GLN A 254 9.16 -16.34 -38.15
CA GLN A 254 9.33 -16.08 -39.58
C GLN A 254 10.15 -17.28 -40.03
N PRO A 255 9.58 -18.24 -40.79
CA PRO A 255 10.40 -19.30 -41.33
C PRO A 255 11.47 -18.59 -42.16
N ASP A 256 12.74 -18.97 -41.96
CA ASP A 256 13.87 -18.54 -42.78
C ASP A 256 13.56 -18.88 -44.26
N ALA A 257 12.78 -18.03 -44.94
CA ALA A 257 12.40 -18.19 -46.33
C ALA A 257 13.59 -17.91 -47.27
N ASP A 258 14.69 -17.37 -46.73
CA ASP A 258 15.92 -17.05 -47.45
C ASP A 258 17.02 -18.13 -47.35
N ARG A 259 16.82 -19.22 -46.60
CA ARG A 259 17.84 -20.28 -46.45
C ARG A 259 17.62 -21.54 -47.28
N GLY A 260 16.53 -21.67 -48.02
CA GLY A 260 16.31 -22.83 -48.90
C GLY A 260 16.35 -24.19 -48.18
N VAL A 261 16.09 -24.22 -46.86
CA VAL A 261 16.04 -25.46 -46.09
C VAL A 261 14.64 -26.06 -46.22
N ASP A 262 14.56 -27.19 -46.91
CA ASP A 262 13.32 -27.97 -47.06
C ASP A 262 13.02 -28.71 -45.76
N TYR A 263 11.98 -28.27 -45.03
CA TYR A 263 11.52 -28.89 -43.79
C TYR A 263 10.52 -30.04 -44.01
N ARG A 264 10.51 -30.68 -45.19
CA ARG A 264 9.60 -31.81 -45.50
C ARG A 264 9.88 -33.13 -44.75
N GLY A 265 10.68 -33.13 -43.68
CA GLY A 265 10.96 -34.32 -42.89
C GLY A 265 11.40 -34.09 -41.45
N ALA A 266 11.24 -32.87 -40.91
CA ALA A 266 11.53 -32.62 -39.50
C ALA A 266 10.32 -33.05 -38.65
N ASP A 267 10.47 -34.12 -37.88
CA ASP A 267 9.46 -34.56 -36.91
C ASP A 267 9.59 -33.70 -35.64
N PRO A 268 8.68 -32.74 -35.39
CA PRO A 268 8.81 -31.79 -34.29
C PRO A 268 8.74 -32.46 -32.91
N VAL A 269 8.26 -33.70 -32.86
CA VAL A 269 8.05 -34.50 -31.65
C VAL A 269 9.36 -35.15 -31.18
N ALA A 270 10.29 -35.49 -32.08
CA ALA A 270 11.52 -36.19 -31.73
C ALA A 270 12.49 -35.31 -30.91
N ASP A 271 12.52 -34.00 -31.17
CA ASP A 271 13.34 -33.02 -30.43
C ASP A 271 12.80 -32.69 -29.02
N LEU A 272 11.59 -33.16 -28.67
CA LEU A 272 11.01 -32.97 -27.33
C LEU A 272 11.56 -33.96 -26.27
N HIS A 273 12.16 -35.09 -26.66
CA HIS A 273 12.64 -36.11 -25.73
C HIS A 273 13.86 -35.68 -24.87
N HIS A 274 14.33 -34.44 -25.01
CA HIS A 274 15.46 -33.91 -24.26
C HIS A 274 15.07 -33.09 -23.01
N TYR A 275 13.77 -32.99 -22.69
CA TYR A 275 13.29 -32.26 -21.52
C TYR A 275 12.53 -33.18 -20.56
N PRO A 276 12.74 -33.04 -19.23
CA PRO A 276 12.14 -33.93 -18.25
C PRO A 276 10.61 -33.91 -18.30
N ASP A 277 10.00 -35.07 -18.04
CA ASP A 277 8.56 -35.25 -18.02
C ASP A 277 7.90 -34.30 -16.99
N PRO A 278 6.71 -33.78 -17.27
CA PRO A 278 6.02 -32.84 -16.39
C PRO A 278 5.68 -33.41 -15.01
N GLU A 279 5.66 -34.75 -14.85
CA GLU A 279 5.51 -35.41 -13.54
C GLU A 279 6.75 -35.27 -12.65
N ASP A 280 7.95 -35.12 -13.23
CA ASP A 280 9.21 -34.93 -12.50
C ASP A 280 9.44 -33.46 -12.06
N ALA A 281 8.70 -32.52 -12.66
CA ALA A 281 8.80 -31.09 -12.39
C ALA A 281 7.94 -30.66 -11.18
N GLY A 282 8.23 -31.21 -10.00
CA GLY A 282 7.47 -30.96 -8.77
C GLY A 282 7.25 -29.47 -8.42
N ALA A 283 6.03 -29.17 -7.95
CA ALA A 283 5.53 -28.06 -7.09
C ALA A 283 6.19 -26.65 -7.09
N GLY A 284 6.98 -26.27 -8.09
CA GLY A 284 7.75 -25.02 -8.12
C GLY A 284 7.86 -24.39 -9.50
N MET A 285 6.92 -24.70 -10.41
CA MET A 285 7.01 -24.23 -11.79
C MET A 285 6.50 -22.79 -11.92
N ASP A 286 7.43 -21.87 -12.11
CA ASP A 286 7.17 -20.43 -12.30
C ASP A 286 6.18 -20.22 -13.47
N SER A 287 5.19 -19.37 -13.25
CA SER A 287 4.05 -19.14 -14.16
C SER A 287 4.45 -18.86 -15.62
N ALA A 288 5.63 -18.27 -15.83
CA ALA A 288 6.22 -18.03 -17.15
C ALA A 288 6.72 -19.30 -17.85
N ARG A 289 7.26 -20.29 -17.11
CA ARG A 289 7.70 -21.59 -17.66
C ARG A 289 6.51 -22.45 -18.04
N LEU A 290 5.46 -22.43 -17.22
CA LEU A 290 4.21 -23.14 -17.49
C LEU A 290 3.51 -22.59 -18.74
N TYR A 291 3.55 -21.27 -18.93
CA TYR A 291 3.09 -20.61 -20.17
C TYR A 291 3.87 -21.08 -21.41
N HIS A 292 5.20 -21.11 -21.33
CA HIS A 292 6.05 -21.50 -22.45
C HIS A 292 5.88 -22.98 -22.83
N LEU A 293 5.67 -23.83 -21.82
CA LEU A 293 5.43 -25.26 -21.99
C LEU A 293 4.08 -25.50 -22.69
N VAL A 294 2.99 -24.92 -22.16
CA VAL A 294 1.64 -25.09 -22.73
C VAL A 294 1.55 -24.53 -24.15
N TYR A 295 2.19 -23.39 -24.44
CA TYR A 295 2.22 -22.83 -25.79
C TYR A 295 2.96 -23.73 -26.78
N ARG A 296 4.10 -24.33 -26.39
CA ARG A 296 4.85 -25.25 -27.26
C ARG A 296 4.13 -26.58 -27.47
N TYR A 297 3.52 -27.15 -26.43
CA TYR A 297 2.70 -28.37 -26.56
C TYR A 297 1.50 -28.15 -27.49
N ALA A 298 0.83 -26.99 -27.37
CA ALA A 298 -0.27 -26.62 -28.26
C ALA A 298 0.19 -26.42 -29.72
N ALA A 299 1.36 -25.83 -29.93
CA ALA A 299 1.96 -25.64 -31.25
C ALA A 299 2.45 -26.97 -31.88
N ALA A 300 2.82 -27.95 -31.05
CA ALA A 300 3.25 -29.29 -31.47
C ALA A 300 2.08 -30.26 -31.74
N GLY A 301 0.83 -29.82 -31.57
CA GLY A 301 -0.36 -30.62 -31.88
C GLY A 301 -0.74 -31.67 -30.84
N ALA A 302 -0.18 -31.61 -29.64
CA ALA A 302 -0.50 -32.54 -28.55
C ALA A 302 -1.90 -32.29 -27.97
N ASP A 303 -2.62 -33.36 -27.63
CA ASP A 303 -3.92 -33.31 -26.97
C ASP A 303 -3.79 -32.80 -25.53
N LEU A 304 -4.07 -31.51 -25.35
CA LEU A 304 -4.00 -30.81 -24.07
C LEU A 304 -5.00 -31.27 -22.98
N PRO A 305 -6.12 -31.99 -23.25
CA PRO A 305 -7.00 -32.48 -22.18
C PRO A 305 -6.31 -33.39 -21.16
N ASP A 306 -5.26 -34.11 -21.56
CA ASP A 306 -4.50 -34.97 -20.65
C ASP A 306 -3.54 -34.20 -19.74
N LEU A 307 -3.03 -33.05 -20.19
CA LEU A 307 -2.12 -32.20 -19.42
C LEU A 307 -2.84 -31.35 -18.36
N LEU A 308 -4.12 -31.06 -18.57
CA LEU A 308 -4.97 -30.22 -17.71
C LEU A 308 -5.92 -31.02 -16.81
N ARG A 309 -5.60 -32.29 -16.52
CA ARG A 309 -6.38 -33.12 -15.59
C ARG A 309 -6.47 -32.46 -14.20
N PRO A 310 -7.60 -32.57 -13.49
CA PRO A 310 -7.72 -32.01 -12.15
C PRO A 310 -6.70 -32.67 -11.20
N GLY A 311 -5.69 -31.90 -10.73
CA GLY A 311 -4.71 -32.36 -9.74
C GLY A 311 -3.24 -32.07 -10.09
N THR A 312 -2.89 -31.79 -11.35
CA THR A 312 -1.49 -31.63 -11.79
C THR A 312 -0.97 -30.18 -11.77
N VAL A 313 -1.85 -29.16 -11.83
CA VAL A 313 -1.43 -27.75 -11.83
C VAL A 313 -2.30 -26.91 -10.89
N PRO A 314 -1.73 -26.14 -9.94
CA PRO A 314 -2.53 -25.29 -9.06
C PRO A 314 -3.22 -24.19 -9.87
N PHE A 315 -4.56 -24.19 -9.83
CA PHE A 315 -5.42 -23.24 -10.55
C PHE A 315 -5.29 -21.82 -9.97
N ALA A 316 -4.30 -21.07 -10.43
CA ALA A 316 -4.15 -19.64 -10.22
C ALA A 316 -4.19 -18.89 -11.56
N ALA A 317 -4.21 -17.55 -11.52
CA ALA A 317 -4.43 -16.59 -12.63
C ALA A 317 -3.71 -16.87 -13.97
N GLY A 318 -2.68 -17.72 -14.00
CA GLY A 318 -2.02 -18.20 -15.22
C GLY A 318 -2.87 -19.10 -16.12
N VAL A 319 -3.88 -19.80 -15.59
CA VAL A 319 -4.72 -20.72 -16.39
C VAL A 319 -5.58 -20.00 -17.42
N SER A 320 -6.15 -18.84 -17.06
CA SER A 320 -6.94 -18.00 -17.99
C SER A 320 -6.10 -17.54 -19.19
N VAL A 321 -4.81 -17.28 -18.95
CA VAL A 321 -3.84 -16.87 -19.97
C VAL A 321 -3.41 -18.05 -20.83
N ALA A 322 -3.20 -19.24 -20.24
CA ALA A 322 -2.87 -20.46 -20.97
C ALA A 322 -4.02 -20.90 -21.91
N VAL A 323 -5.27 -20.86 -21.44
CA VAL A 323 -6.46 -21.19 -22.24
C VAL A 323 -6.68 -20.17 -23.37
N ALA A 324 -6.52 -18.87 -23.10
CA ALA A 324 -6.63 -17.84 -24.14
C ALA A 324 -5.53 -17.98 -25.22
N SER A 325 -4.34 -18.45 -24.83
CA SER A 325 -3.22 -18.68 -25.74
C SER A 325 -3.43 -19.95 -26.58
N TYR A 326 -3.96 -21.02 -25.99
CA TYR A 326 -4.38 -22.23 -26.70
C TYR A 326 -5.46 -21.93 -27.74
N LEU A 327 -6.54 -21.24 -27.34
CA LEU A 327 -7.63 -20.88 -28.25
C LEU A 327 -7.15 -20.01 -29.43
N ARG A 328 -6.14 -19.16 -29.21
CA ARG A 328 -5.48 -18.41 -30.30
C ARG A 328 -4.62 -19.30 -31.20
N ALA A 329 -3.87 -20.24 -30.64
CA ALA A 329 -3.07 -21.18 -31.42
C ALA A 329 -3.97 -22.09 -32.30
N VAL A 330 -5.09 -22.57 -31.76
CA VAL A 330 -6.08 -23.37 -32.49
C VAL A 330 -6.81 -22.53 -33.56
N ALA A 331 -7.07 -21.24 -33.30
CA ALA A 331 -7.72 -20.35 -34.26
C ALA A 331 -6.90 -20.07 -35.53
N VAL A 332 -5.59 -20.38 -35.54
CA VAL A 332 -4.68 -20.08 -36.66
C VAL A 332 -4.36 -21.34 -37.50
N ARG A 333 -4.97 -22.50 -37.20
CA ARG A 333 -4.75 -23.69 -38.03
C ARG A 333 -5.24 -23.47 -39.48
N PRO A 334 -4.45 -23.89 -40.48
CA PRO A 334 -4.72 -23.62 -41.90
C PRO A 334 -5.89 -24.42 -42.49
N ASP A 335 -6.39 -25.42 -41.77
CA ASP A 335 -7.50 -26.30 -42.13
C ASP A 335 -8.89 -25.72 -41.77
N ARG A 336 -8.97 -24.62 -41.02
CA ARG A 336 -10.24 -24.06 -40.53
C ARG A 336 -10.79 -22.92 -41.39
N SER A 337 -12.10 -22.88 -41.56
CA SER A 337 -12.78 -21.81 -42.28
C SER A 337 -12.66 -20.46 -41.56
N VAL A 338 -12.64 -19.35 -42.30
CA VAL A 338 -12.52 -17.98 -41.75
C VAL A 338 -13.60 -17.69 -40.70
N ALA A 339 -14.80 -18.28 -40.84
CA ALA A 339 -15.89 -18.14 -39.88
C ALA A 339 -15.66 -18.90 -38.56
N GLN A 340 -14.93 -20.02 -38.59
CA GLN A 340 -14.50 -20.75 -37.38
C GLN A 340 -13.36 -20.02 -36.69
N GLN A 341 -12.37 -19.53 -37.45
CA GLN A 341 -11.25 -18.75 -36.91
C GLN A 341 -11.75 -17.49 -36.19
N ARG A 342 -12.71 -16.74 -36.78
CA ARG A 342 -13.31 -15.55 -36.16
C ARG A 342 -14.04 -15.85 -34.85
N ARG A 343 -14.75 -16.97 -34.76
CA ARG A 343 -15.50 -17.38 -33.57
C ARG A 343 -14.57 -17.78 -32.41
N LEU A 344 -13.50 -18.51 -32.69
CA LEU A 344 -12.48 -18.91 -31.72
C LEU A 344 -11.68 -17.69 -31.22
N HIS A 345 -11.35 -16.76 -32.13
CA HIS A 345 -10.68 -15.52 -31.76
C HIS A 345 -11.57 -14.63 -30.87
N HIS A 346 -12.88 -14.61 -31.10
CA HIS A 346 -13.84 -13.85 -30.28
C HIS A 346 -14.04 -14.49 -28.89
N SER A 347 -14.02 -15.82 -28.80
CA SER A 347 -14.14 -16.53 -27.52
C SER A 347 -12.85 -16.45 -26.67
N ALA A 348 -11.67 -16.39 -27.30
CA ALA A 348 -10.41 -16.09 -26.62
C ALA A 348 -10.36 -14.66 -26.04
N VAL A 349 -11.04 -13.69 -26.67
CA VAL A 349 -11.12 -12.29 -26.20
C VAL A 349 -12.11 -12.13 -25.04
N LEU A 350 -13.22 -12.87 -25.04
CA LEU A 350 -14.24 -12.83 -23.98
C LEU A 350 -13.73 -13.38 -22.63
N TRP A 351 -12.70 -14.23 -22.63
CA TRP A 351 -12.16 -14.89 -21.43
C TRP A 351 -11.16 -14.03 -20.61
N ARG A 352 -11.27 -12.70 -20.70
CA ARG A 352 -10.47 -11.72 -19.94
C ARG A 352 -10.78 -11.62 -18.43
N HIS A 353 -11.73 -12.42 -17.91
CA HIS A 353 -12.12 -12.40 -16.48
C HIS A 353 -12.11 -13.79 -15.84
N PRO A 354 -11.79 -13.89 -14.52
CA PRO A 354 -11.72 -15.17 -13.81
C PRO A 354 -13.12 -15.74 -13.62
N GLY A 355 -13.54 -16.64 -14.51
CA GLY A 355 -14.84 -17.33 -14.47
C GLY A 355 -14.72 -18.83 -14.22
N ASP A 356 -15.86 -19.43 -13.86
CA ASP A 356 -16.06 -20.82 -13.42
C ASP A 356 -15.35 -21.89 -14.31
N PRO A 357 -14.42 -22.70 -13.73
CA PRO A 357 -13.56 -23.63 -14.46
C PRO A 357 -14.31 -24.76 -15.19
N ARG A 358 -15.53 -25.14 -14.75
CA ARG A 358 -16.30 -26.22 -15.39
C ARG A 358 -16.78 -25.84 -16.80
N ARG A 359 -16.99 -24.55 -17.06
CA ARG A 359 -17.36 -24.04 -18.39
C ARG A 359 -16.19 -24.02 -19.35
N ALA A 360 -14.95 -23.85 -18.86
CA ALA A 360 -13.75 -23.85 -19.68
C ALA A 360 -13.51 -25.23 -20.31
N MET A 361 -13.63 -26.30 -19.50
CA MET A 361 -13.43 -27.66 -19.97
C MET A 361 -14.47 -28.08 -21.03
N ALA A 362 -15.74 -27.68 -20.84
CA ALA A 362 -16.82 -27.98 -21.79
C ALA A 362 -16.65 -27.28 -23.16
N VAL A 363 -16.04 -26.08 -23.18
CA VAL A 363 -15.73 -25.37 -24.43
C VAL A 363 -14.50 -25.96 -25.12
N LEU A 364 -13.48 -26.35 -24.35
CA LEU A 364 -12.29 -27.02 -24.90
C LEU A 364 -12.64 -28.39 -25.50
N GLN A 365 -13.50 -29.18 -24.83
CA GLN A 365 -14.00 -30.44 -25.36
C GLN A 365 -14.77 -30.22 -26.67
N ARG A 366 -15.70 -29.25 -26.71
CA ARG A 366 -16.42 -28.91 -27.97
C ARG A 366 -15.51 -28.40 -29.09
N ALA A 367 -14.44 -27.69 -28.77
CA ALA A 367 -13.53 -27.13 -29.78
C ALA A 367 -12.49 -28.14 -30.28
N GLY A 368 -12.27 -29.24 -29.55
CA GLY A 368 -11.47 -30.38 -29.98
C GLY A 368 -12.26 -31.41 -30.78
N ASP A 369 -13.56 -31.55 -30.51
CA ASP A 369 -14.48 -32.44 -31.24
C ASP A 369 -14.93 -31.87 -32.61
N GLU A 370 -14.80 -30.55 -32.85
CA GLU A 370 -14.99 -29.85 -34.14
C GLU A 370 -13.66 -29.53 -34.83
#